data_AF-A0A9X9QRL1-F1
#
_entry.id   AF-A0A9X9QRL1-F1
#
_cell.length_a   1.000
_cell.length_b   1.000
_cell.length_c   1.000
_cell.angle_alpha   90.00
_cell.angle_beta   90.00
_cell.angle_gamma   90.00
#
_symmetry.space_group_name_H-M   'P 1'
#
loop_
_entity.id
_entity.type
_entity.pdbx_description
1 polymer ?
#
loop_
_entity_poly.entity_id
_entity_poly.type
_entity_poly.pdbx_seq_one_letter_code
_entity_poly.pdbx_strand_id
1 'polypeptide(L)' 'MSVKVEMIYIKDDRILFTPYLKEYDITDYVQELTEELSKLKER' A
#
# COMPACT_ATOMS: atom_id res chain seq x y z
N MET A 1 -20.25 13.35 -11.60
CA MET A 1 -20.18 11.98 -11.05
C MET A 1 -18.75 11.75 -10.57
N SER A 2 -18.54 11.43 -9.30
CA SER A 2 -17.21 11.11 -8.79
C SER A 2 -17.31 9.93 -7.86
N VAL A 3 -17.05 8.74 -8.40
CA VAL A 3 -16.83 7.52 -7.61
C VAL A 3 -15.32 7.39 -7.47
N LYS A 4 -14.77 7.90 -6.37
CA LYS A 4 -13.39 7.60 -5.95
C LYS A 4 -13.43 6.33 -5.10
N VAL A 5 -13.35 5.17 -5.76
CA VAL A 5 -12.99 3.94 -5.05
C VAL A 5 -11.47 3.85 -5.16
N GLU A 6 -10.80 4.39 -4.15
CA GLU A 6 -9.37 4.20 -3.89
C GLU A 6 -9.32 3.27 -2.67
N MET A 7 -9.28 1.96 -2.92
CA MET A 7 -9.31 0.95 -1.84
C MET A 7 -7.95 0.28 -1.73
N ILE A 8 -7.43 0.22 -0.50
CA ILE A 8 -6.26 -0.58 -0.14
C ILE A 8 -6.78 -1.83 0.58
N TYR A 9 -6.32 -3.01 0.16
CA TYR A 9 -6.70 -4.28 0.77
C TYR A 9 -5.57 -5.30 0.71
N ILE A 10 -5.70 -6.36 1.50
CA ILE A 10 -4.76 -7.48 1.54
C ILE A 10 -5.37 -8.67 0.80
N LYS A 11 -4.59 -9.28 -0.09
CA LYS A 11 -4.96 -10.50 -0.81
C LYS A 11 -3.71 -11.32 -1.07
N ASP A 12 -3.75 -12.62 -0.78
CA ASP A 12 -2.61 -13.54 -0.98
C ASP A 12 -1.30 -13.00 -0.35
N ASP A 13 -1.40 -12.45 0.87
CA ASP A 13 -0.33 -11.78 1.62
C ASP A 13 0.31 -10.56 0.92
N ARG A 14 -0.35 -10.02 -0.11
CA ARG A 14 0.05 -8.80 -0.83
C ARG A 14 -0.87 -7.64 -0.50
N ILE A 15 -0.30 -6.43 -0.43
CA ILE A 15 -1.04 -5.18 -0.28
C ILE A 15 -1.36 -4.65 -1.66
N LEU A 16 -2.64 -4.67 -2.01
CA LEU A 16 -3.13 -4.24 -3.30
C LEU A 16 -3.82 -2.88 -3.16
N PHE A 17 -3.54 -2.00 -4.10
CA PHE A 17 -4.13 -0.68 -4.23
C PHE A 17 -4.86 -0.57 -5.56
N THR A 18 -6.16 -0.33 -5.51
CA THR A 18 -6.99 -0.17 -6.71
C THR A 18 -7.50 1.27 -6.82
N PRO A 19 -6.71 2.21 -7.37
CA PRO A 19 -7.23 3.50 -7.75
C PRO A 19 -8.03 3.35 -9.05
N TYR A 20 -9.34 3.53 -8.95
CA TYR A 20 -10.31 3.67 -10.05
C TYR A 20 -10.45 2.51 -11.07
N LEU A 21 -9.37 2.11 -11.74
CA LEU A 21 -9.42 1.28 -12.96
C LEU A 21 -8.33 0.19 -13.01
N LYS A 22 -7.32 0.23 -12.14
CA LYS A 22 -6.21 -0.73 -12.19
C LYS A 22 -5.79 -1.13 -10.79
N GLU A 23 -5.47 -2.40 -10.62
CA GLU A 23 -4.88 -2.96 -9.41
C GLU A 23 -3.36 -2.82 -9.48
N TYR A 24 -2.77 -2.31 -8.41
CA TYR A 24 -1.32 -2.21 -8.22
C TYR A 24 -0.95 -3.00 -6.98
N ASP A 25 0.01 -3.90 -7.11
CA ASP A 25 0.69 -4.48 -5.95
C ASP A 25 1.68 -3.45 -5.41
N ILE A 26 1.46 -3.00 -4.18
CA ILE A 26 2.30 -2.00 -3.50
C ILE A 26 3.02 -2.62 -2.29
N THR A 27 3.05 -3.94 -2.17
CA THR A 27 3.61 -4.67 -1.02
C THR A 27 5.04 -4.23 -0.71
N ASP A 28 5.90 -4.27 -1.72
CA ASP A 28 7.33 -3.98 -1.55
C ASP A 28 7.55 -2.51 -1.14
N TYR A 29 6.75 -1.60 -1.70
CA TYR A 29 6.80 -0.18 -1.37
C TYR A 29 6.38 0.10 0.08
N VAL A 30 5.30 -0.54 0.55
CA VAL A 30 4.88 -0.42 1.95
C VAL A 30 5.91 -1.03 2.89
N GLN A 31 6.52 -2.16 2.51
CA GLN A 31 7.56 -2.79 3.30
C GLN A 31 8.78 -1.88 3.48
N GLU A 32 9.29 -1.29 2.41
CA GLU A 32 10.41 -0.33 2.47
C GLU A 32 10.10 0.85 3.39
N LEU A 33 8.90 1.45 3.27
CA LEU A 33 8.46 2.54 4.13
C LEU A 33 8.45 2.13 5.61
N THR A 34 7.98 0.92 5.93
CA THR A 34 7.95 0.44 7.33
C THR A 34 9.35 0.20 7.89
N GLU A 35 10.30 -0.25 7.07
CA GLU A 35 11.70 -0.41 7.45
C GLU A 35 12.37 0.94 7.72
N GLU A 36 12.14 1.94 6.86
CA GLU A 36 12.63 3.31 7.06
C GLU A 36 12.07 3.94 8.34
N LEU A 37 10.76 3.78 8.59
CA LEU A 37 10.13 4.26 9.82
C LEU A 37 10.68 3.57 11.07
N SER A 38 11.02 2.28 10.98
CA SER A 38 11.61 1.53 12.08
C SER A 38 12.99 2.05 12.45
N LYS A 39 13.82 2.41 11.45
CA LYS A 39 15.15 3.02 11.67
C LYS A 39 15.06 4.37 12.40
N LEU A 40 13.96 5.11 12.24
CA LEU A 40 13.74 6.38 12.93
C LEU A 40 13.30 6.21 14.39
N LYS A 41 12.71 5.07 14.74
CA LYS A 41 12.19 4.78 16.09
C LYS A 41 13.27 4.29 17.06
N GLU A 42 14.40 3.81 16.55
CA GLU A 42 15.56 3.37 17.33
C GLU A 42 16.52 4.52 17.72
N ARG A 43 16.09 5.77 17.54
CA ARG A 43 16.82 7.01 17.86
C ARG A 43 16.19 7.73 19.04
#